data_AF-A0AAF0HQN2-F1
#
_entry.id   AF-A0AAF0HQN2-F1
#
_cell.length_a   1.000
_cell.length_b   1.000
_cell.length_c   1.000
_cell.angle_alpha   90.00
_cell.angle_beta   90.00
_cell.angle_gamma   90.00
#
_symmetry.space_group_name_H-M   'P 1'
#
loop_
_entity.id
_entity.type
_entity.pdbx_description
1 polymer ?
#
loop_
_entity_poly.entity_id
_entity_poly.type
_entity_poly.pdbx_seq_one_letter_code
_entity_poly.pdbx_strand_id
1 'polypeptide(L)'
;MTGEMELKETAAILLRGAELDGARRDISLAGGLVRAIAPAIDPTGHSLVIEADGGALLPGLHDHHIHINATAAAFNSALCGPPAVHDAASLIAALHDAPGEGWLRGIGYHDSVAGAIDRDWLDRNAPSRPIRIQHRSGRLWMMNGLALAAIGADPRADGRFLDSDAWLKDRLPIVAPDLLPVGRALAAFGVTGLTEVTPRNDLEDYRRYALAGLPQRLLVMGRRDLDDAAPIALTRRGAVKLHYHDHDLPGLDALAQEVAGAHAAGRPVASHCVTPAELMLTLAAIEMAGPYRGDRIEHGAIIGPETCDWIARLGLTVVSQPHFLAERAGAYRTDVDAVDRPFLYRLAGLKRAGIPIAAGSDAPFGGLDPWVSMAAAVERPAGFGADEALTPEAALALYTGPAEMPGGPPRQVREGEPADVCLLDRPWASARRDLAAVRVRLTLVDGRIVHRAD
;
A
#
# COMPACT_ATOMS: atom_id res chain seq x y z
N MET A 1 -19.45 -37.80 -9.41
CA MET A 1 -18.02 -37.94 -9.68
C MET A 1 -17.33 -36.70 -9.14
N THR A 2 -16.84 -36.81 -7.92
CA THR A 2 -16.02 -35.82 -7.21
C THR A 2 -14.65 -35.79 -7.88
N GLY A 3 -14.39 -34.75 -8.68
CA GLY A 3 -13.04 -34.45 -9.13
C GLY A 3 -12.26 -33.86 -7.96
N GLU A 4 -11.50 -34.71 -7.27
CA GLU A 4 -10.39 -34.25 -6.45
C GLU A 4 -9.46 -33.44 -7.35
N MET A 5 -9.48 -32.13 -7.11
CA MET A 5 -8.55 -31.20 -7.69
C MET A 5 -7.18 -31.56 -7.12
N GLU A 6 -6.38 -32.32 -7.88
CA GLU A 6 -4.98 -32.60 -7.56
C GLU A 6 -4.28 -31.29 -7.18
N LEU A 7 -4.02 -31.13 -5.88
CA LEU A 7 -3.08 -30.14 -5.37
C LEU A 7 -1.74 -30.50 -5.99
N LYS A 8 -1.35 -29.80 -7.07
CA LYS A 8 0.03 -29.83 -7.57
C LYS A 8 0.94 -29.57 -6.37
N GLU A 9 1.61 -30.63 -5.91
CA GLU A 9 2.56 -30.58 -4.81
C GLU A 9 3.54 -29.45 -5.09
N THR A 10 3.59 -28.45 -4.22
CA THR A 10 4.54 -27.35 -4.36
C THR A 10 5.93 -27.95 -4.25
N ALA A 11 6.68 -27.86 -5.36
CA ALA A 11 8.09 -28.23 -5.49
C ALA A 11 8.88 -27.89 -4.21
N ALA A 12 9.57 -28.88 -3.63
CA ALA A 12 10.43 -28.65 -2.47
C ALA A 12 11.66 -27.82 -2.88
N ILE A 13 11.90 -26.73 -2.13
CA ILE A 13 12.99 -25.77 -2.36
C ILE A 13 13.94 -25.81 -1.17
N LEU A 14 15.25 -25.84 -1.45
CA LEU A 14 16.29 -25.68 -0.44
C LEU A 14 16.99 -24.34 -0.64
N LEU A 15 16.97 -23.47 0.38
CA LEU A 15 17.81 -22.28 0.45
C LEU A 15 19.08 -22.64 1.21
N ARG A 16 20.26 -22.56 0.59
CA ARG A 16 21.53 -22.92 1.22
C ARG A 16 22.31 -21.72 1.69
N GLY A 17 22.82 -21.79 2.92
CA GLY A 17 23.71 -20.80 3.51
C GLY A 17 23.11 -19.41 3.67
N ALA A 18 21.80 -19.28 3.89
CA ALA A 18 21.16 -18.00 4.21
C ALA A 18 21.50 -17.57 5.64
N GLU A 19 21.57 -16.26 5.89
CA GLU A 19 21.65 -15.74 7.26
C GLU A 19 20.25 -15.73 7.89
N LEU A 20 20.11 -16.40 9.03
CA LEU A 20 18.93 -16.34 9.90
C LEU A 20 19.41 -16.16 11.34
N ASP A 21 18.88 -15.15 12.02
CA ASP A 21 19.26 -14.77 13.39
C ASP A 21 20.79 -14.64 13.60
N GLY A 22 21.49 -14.08 12.60
CA GLY A 22 22.94 -13.85 12.62
C GLY A 22 23.79 -15.10 12.37
N ALA A 23 23.20 -16.24 12.05
CA ALA A 23 23.90 -17.48 11.73
C ALA A 23 23.59 -17.96 10.31
N ARG A 24 24.58 -18.57 9.63
CA ARG A 24 24.34 -19.24 8.34
C ARG A 24 23.62 -20.56 8.55
N ARG A 25 22.52 -20.76 7.83
CA ARG A 25 21.65 -21.94 7.88
C ARG A 25 21.21 -22.34 6.48
N ASP A 26 20.91 -23.63 6.33
CA ASP A 26 20.14 -24.17 5.22
C ASP A 26 18.66 -24.26 5.66
N ILE A 27 17.74 -23.89 4.76
CA ILE A 27 16.29 -23.84 5.01
C ILE A 27 15.57 -24.65 3.94
N SER A 28 14.90 -25.72 4.36
CA SER A 28 14.02 -26.52 3.50
C SER A 28 12.60 -25.98 3.52
N LEU A 29 12.02 -25.74 2.35
CA LEU A 29 10.66 -25.25 2.14
C LEU A 29 9.89 -26.27 1.30
N ALA A 30 8.73 -26.73 1.79
CA ALA A 30 7.87 -27.63 1.01
C ALA A 30 6.41 -27.55 1.45
N GLY A 31 5.47 -27.71 0.50
CA GLY A 31 4.03 -27.66 0.80
C GLY A 31 3.61 -26.37 1.51
N GLY A 32 4.18 -25.23 1.11
CA GLY A 32 3.86 -23.90 1.64
C GLY A 32 4.42 -23.58 3.02
N LEU A 33 5.24 -24.45 3.61
CA LEU A 33 5.79 -24.30 4.96
C LEU A 33 7.32 -24.37 4.99
N VAL A 34 7.90 -23.75 6.02
CA VAL A 34 9.29 -24.01 6.43
C VAL A 34 9.33 -25.39 7.09
N ARG A 35 10.06 -26.34 6.49
CA ARG A 35 10.09 -27.74 6.92
C ARG A 35 11.24 -28.06 7.85
N ALA A 36 12.41 -27.48 7.60
CA ALA A 36 13.61 -27.71 8.41
C ALA A 36 14.55 -26.52 8.33
N ILE A 37 15.22 -26.22 9.45
CA ILE A 37 16.29 -25.23 9.54
C ILE A 37 17.49 -25.90 10.22
N ALA A 38 18.61 -26.04 9.50
CA ALA A 38 19.81 -26.69 10.04
C ALA A 38 21.10 -26.02 9.54
N PRO A 39 22.27 -26.27 10.18
CA PRO A 39 23.55 -25.79 9.64
C PRO A 39 23.86 -26.28 8.22
N ALA A 40 23.39 -27.48 7.88
CA ALA A 40 23.49 -28.08 6.56
C ALA A 40 22.32 -29.06 6.35
N ILE A 41 21.73 -29.06 5.17
CA ILE A 41 20.66 -30.00 4.76
C ILE A 41 21.12 -30.73 3.49
N ASP A 42 20.86 -32.03 3.43
CA ASP A 42 21.09 -32.82 2.21
C ASP A 42 20.13 -32.34 1.09
N PRO A 43 20.63 -31.92 -0.08
CA PRO A 43 19.79 -31.48 -1.18
C PRO A 43 18.92 -32.60 -1.78
N THR A 44 19.21 -33.87 -1.51
CA THR A 44 18.43 -35.02 -1.99
C THR A 44 16.94 -34.84 -1.65
N GLY A 45 16.07 -34.96 -2.65
CA GLY A 45 14.62 -34.78 -2.49
C GLY A 45 14.11 -33.35 -2.69
N HIS A 46 15.00 -32.36 -2.85
CA HIS A 46 14.63 -31.01 -3.24
C HIS A 46 14.68 -30.86 -4.76
N SER A 47 13.61 -30.33 -5.33
CA SER A 47 13.50 -30.09 -6.77
C SER A 47 14.27 -28.84 -7.23
N LEU A 48 14.60 -27.94 -6.30
CA LEU A 48 15.35 -26.71 -6.57
C LEU A 48 16.23 -26.37 -5.36
N VAL A 49 17.51 -26.09 -5.63
CA VAL A 49 18.46 -25.61 -4.63
C VAL A 49 18.89 -24.19 -5.03
N ILE A 50 18.82 -23.25 -4.09
CA ILE A 50 19.17 -21.86 -4.28
C ILE A 50 20.26 -21.49 -3.28
N GLU A 51 21.42 -21.05 -3.79
CA GLU A 51 22.49 -20.50 -2.95
C GLU A 51 22.11 -19.10 -2.49
N ALA A 52 22.03 -18.91 -1.17
CA ALA A 52 21.67 -17.63 -0.58
C ALA A 52 22.87 -16.71 -0.35
N ASP A 53 24.09 -17.22 -0.48
CA ASP A 53 25.37 -16.50 -0.36
C ASP A 53 25.55 -15.74 0.97
N GLY A 54 24.76 -16.08 2.00
CA GLY A 54 24.73 -15.37 3.28
C GLY A 54 23.84 -14.14 3.31
N GLY A 55 22.97 -13.95 2.31
CA GLY A 55 21.90 -12.97 2.36
C GLY A 55 20.96 -13.26 3.55
N ALA A 56 20.46 -12.20 4.18
CA ALA A 56 19.49 -12.34 5.26
C ALA A 56 18.16 -12.88 4.73
N LEU A 57 17.67 -13.96 5.36
CA LEU A 57 16.34 -14.49 5.13
C LEU A 57 15.39 -13.91 6.18
N LEU A 58 14.40 -13.17 5.72
CA LEU A 58 13.42 -12.49 6.57
C LEU A 58 12.02 -13.10 6.35
N PRO A 59 11.11 -12.98 7.32
CA PRO A 59 9.69 -13.07 7.03
C PRO A 59 9.36 -12.08 5.92
N GLY A 60 8.55 -12.50 4.95
CA GLY A 60 8.14 -11.65 3.85
C GLY A 60 7.41 -10.42 4.36
N LEU A 61 7.56 -9.28 3.68
CA LEU A 61 7.00 -8.01 4.11
C LEU A 61 5.48 -7.96 3.87
N HIS A 62 4.76 -7.20 4.70
CA HIS A 62 3.34 -6.94 4.56
C HIS A 62 3.10 -5.43 4.41
N ASP A 63 2.53 -5.01 3.30
CA ASP A 63 2.06 -3.64 3.12
C ASP A 63 0.69 -3.49 3.78
N HIS A 64 0.62 -2.81 4.93
CA HIS A 64 -0.61 -2.73 5.72
C HIS A 64 -1.63 -1.71 5.21
N HIS A 65 -1.31 -0.96 4.13
CA HIS A 65 -2.20 0.05 3.56
C HIS A 65 -1.82 0.34 2.09
N ILE A 66 -2.61 -0.15 1.14
CA ILE A 66 -2.44 0.13 -0.29
C ILE A 66 -3.78 0.23 -1.02
N HIS A 67 -3.86 1.07 -2.06
CA HIS A 67 -5.00 1.12 -2.99
C HIS A 67 -4.63 0.40 -4.30
N ILE A 68 -4.92 -0.90 -4.38
CA ILE A 68 -4.37 -1.77 -5.44
C ILE A 68 -4.91 -1.38 -6.83
N ASN A 69 -6.21 -1.11 -6.98
CA ASN A 69 -6.76 -0.68 -8.27
C ASN A 69 -6.19 0.67 -8.71
N ALA A 70 -6.06 1.62 -7.76
CA ALA A 70 -5.51 2.95 -8.06
C ALA A 70 -4.03 2.83 -8.47
N THR A 71 -3.28 1.95 -7.80
CA THR A 71 -1.88 1.65 -8.13
C THR A 71 -1.76 1.05 -9.52
N ALA A 72 -2.58 0.05 -9.83
CA ALA A 72 -2.59 -0.57 -11.14
C ALA A 72 -3.02 0.42 -12.25
N ALA A 73 -3.98 1.30 -11.96
CA ALA A 73 -4.34 2.38 -12.88
C ALA A 73 -3.18 3.37 -13.09
N ALA A 74 -2.42 3.70 -12.04
CA ALA A 74 -1.24 4.56 -12.13
C ALA A 74 -0.10 3.92 -12.95
N PHE A 75 0.15 2.62 -12.81
CA PHE A 75 1.13 1.87 -13.62
C PHE A 75 0.84 1.95 -15.13
N ASN A 76 -0.45 2.02 -15.49
CA ASN A 76 -0.91 2.12 -16.86
C ASN A 76 -1.14 3.57 -17.32
N SER A 77 -0.64 4.56 -16.59
CA SER A 77 -0.83 5.98 -16.90
C SER A 77 0.47 6.67 -17.27
N ALA A 78 0.40 7.61 -18.21
CA ALA A 78 1.50 8.51 -18.50
C ALA A 78 1.69 9.50 -17.33
N LEU A 79 2.94 9.71 -16.91
CA LEU A 79 3.27 10.79 -15.98
C LEU A 79 3.26 12.11 -16.76
N CYS A 80 2.41 13.04 -16.35
CA CYS A 80 2.19 14.29 -17.06
C CYS A 80 2.67 15.53 -16.27
N GLY A 81 3.37 15.34 -15.15
CA GLY A 81 3.90 16.46 -14.39
C GLY A 81 5.17 16.16 -13.61
N PRO A 82 5.64 17.14 -12.81
CA PRO A 82 6.94 17.06 -12.17
C PRO A 82 7.02 15.92 -11.15
N PRO A 83 8.21 15.33 -10.94
CA PRO A 83 9.48 15.70 -11.54
C PRO A 83 9.72 15.11 -12.95
N ALA A 84 8.90 14.13 -13.38
CA ALA A 84 9.11 13.41 -14.64
C ALA A 84 8.92 14.28 -15.88
N VAL A 85 7.97 15.22 -15.82
CA VAL A 85 7.63 16.14 -16.90
C VAL A 85 7.62 17.57 -16.35
N HIS A 86 8.39 18.47 -16.95
CA HIS A 86 8.59 19.82 -16.42
C HIS A 86 8.28 20.94 -17.42
N ASP A 87 8.04 20.61 -18.68
CA ASP A 87 7.67 21.58 -19.72
C ASP A 87 6.72 20.97 -20.76
N ALA A 88 6.19 21.81 -21.66
CA ALA A 88 5.29 21.39 -22.72
C ALA A 88 5.92 20.34 -23.66
N ALA A 89 7.21 20.43 -23.96
CA ALA A 89 7.87 19.50 -24.88
C ALA A 89 7.99 18.08 -24.29
N SER A 90 8.40 17.98 -23.02
CA SER A 90 8.43 16.71 -22.29
C SER A 90 7.03 16.12 -22.08
N LEU A 91 6.00 16.96 -21.90
CA LEU A 91 4.62 16.48 -21.85
C LEU A 91 4.18 15.87 -23.19
N ILE A 92 4.48 16.54 -24.30
CA ILE A 92 4.17 16.03 -25.64
C ILE A 92 4.83 14.68 -25.86
N ALA A 93 6.14 14.57 -25.57
CA ALA A 93 6.87 13.32 -25.68
C ALA A 93 6.22 12.21 -24.83
N ALA A 94 5.93 12.49 -23.55
CA ALA A 94 5.30 11.52 -22.65
C ALA A 94 3.93 11.03 -23.14
N LEU A 95 3.14 11.90 -23.81
CA LEU A 95 1.84 11.51 -24.37
C LEU A 95 1.98 10.66 -25.64
N HIS A 96 2.97 10.93 -26.50
CA HIS A 96 3.22 10.12 -27.71
C HIS A 96 3.91 8.79 -27.42
N ASP A 97 4.80 8.75 -26.42
CA ASP A 97 5.49 7.52 -26.00
C ASP A 97 4.60 6.59 -25.19
N ALA A 98 3.44 7.06 -24.72
CA ALA A 98 2.49 6.26 -23.95
C ALA A 98 1.94 5.09 -24.81
N PRO A 99 2.13 3.82 -24.39
CA PRO A 99 1.83 2.66 -25.23
C PRO A 99 0.32 2.49 -25.52
N GLY A 100 0.02 1.61 -26.48
CA GLY A 100 -1.34 1.19 -26.85
C GLY A 100 -1.99 2.02 -27.96
N GLU A 101 -3.23 1.69 -28.31
CA GLU A 101 -4.03 2.41 -29.32
C GLU A 101 -5.39 2.92 -28.77
N GLY A 102 -5.75 2.49 -27.54
CA GLY A 102 -7.00 2.86 -26.88
C GLY A 102 -6.92 4.16 -26.08
N TRP A 103 -7.72 4.25 -25.02
CA TRP A 103 -7.72 5.41 -24.12
C TRP A 103 -6.35 5.65 -23.48
N LEU A 104 -5.83 6.87 -23.63
CA LEU A 104 -4.67 7.34 -22.87
C LEU A 104 -5.15 7.93 -21.54
N ARG A 105 -4.63 7.42 -20.43
CA ARG A 105 -4.76 8.06 -19.12
C ARG A 105 -3.43 8.71 -18.74
N GLY A 106 -3.46 10.02 -18.47
CA GLY A 106 -2.36 10.77 -17.87
C GLY A 106 -2.66 11.11 -16.41
N ILE A 107 -1.64 11.24 -15.58
CA ILE A 107 -1.76 11.64 -14.16
C ILE A 107 -0.68 12.62 -13.74
N GLY A 108 -0.94 13.32 -12.64
CA GLY A 108 0.05 14.16 -11.97
C GLY A 108 0.34 15.48 -12.68
N TYR A 109 -0.49 15.89 -13.65
CA TYR A 109 -0.29 17.16 -14.36
C TYR A 109 -0.32 18.35 -13.40
N HIS A 110 0.52 19.34 -13.66
CA HIS A 110 0.52 20.62 -12.96
C HIS A 110 0.70 21.77 -13.94
N ASP A 111 0.04 22.90 -13.67
CA ASP A 111 0.05 24.06 -14.56
C ASP A 111 1.46 24.64 -14.80
N SER A 112 2.45 24.35 -13.94
CA SER A 112 3.84 24.75 -14.19
C SER A 112 4.48 24.11 -15.43
N VAL A 113 3.89 23.04 -15.97
CA VAL A 113 4.41 22.30 -17.13
C VAL A 113 4.08 23.02 -18.43
N ALA A 114 2.79 23.25 -18.69
CA ALA A 114 2.31 23.82 -19.96
C ALA A 114 1.17 24.83 -19.77
N GLY A 115 0.98 25.36 -18.56
CA GLY A 115 -0.11 26.28 -18.22
C GLY A 115 -1.46 25.57 -18.04
N ALA A 116 -2.55 26.30 -18.22
CA ALA A 116 -3.90 25.72 -18.14
C ALA A 116 -4.27 25.03 -19.47
N ILE A 117 -3.78 23.81 -19.71
CA ILE A 117 -4.09 23.04 -20.93
C ILE A 117 -5.59 22.69 -21.00
N ASP A 118 -6.10 22.59 -22.22
CA ASP A 118 -7.50 22.33 -22.53
C ASP A 118 -7.64 21.34 -23.70
N ARG A 119 -8.87 21.12 -24.17
CA ARG A 119 -9.19 20.27 -25.32
C ARG A 119 -8.34 20.63 -26.53
N ASP A 120 -8.29 21.91 -26.87
CA ASP A 120 -7.64 22.44 -28.06
C ASP A 120 -6.12 22.25 -28.01
N TRP A 121 -5.52 22.40 -26.83
CA TRP A 121 -4.12 22.10 -26.62
C TRP A 121 -3.84 20.61 -26.85
N LEU A 122 -4.66 19.72 -26.29
CA LEU A 122 -4.49 18.27 -26.44
C LEU A 122 -4.69 17.82 -27.89
N ASP A 123 -5.72 18.32 -28.58
CA ASP A 123 -5.99 17.97 -29.98
C ASP A 123 -4.85 18.39 -30.93
N ARG A 124 -4.12 19.48 -30.62
CA ARG A 124 -2.99 19.94 -31.43
C ARG A 124 -1.68 19.19 -31.16
N ASN A 125 -1.46 18.77 -29.92
CA ASN A 125 -0.13 18.38 -29.47
C ASN A 125 0.00 16.88 -29.12
N ALA A 126 -1.10 16.19 -28.86
CA ALA A 126 -1.11 14.80 -28.38
C ALA A 126 -1.47 13.80 -29.51
N PRO A 127 -1.27 12.48 -29.33
CA PRO A 127 -1.61 11.50 -30.36
C PRO A 127 -3.12 11.43 -30.64
N SER A 128 -3.48 11.03 -31.86
CA SER A 128 -4.87 10.93 -32.34
C SER A 128 -5.64 9.73 -31.76
N ARG A 129 -5.84 9.72 -30.44
CA ARG A 129 -6.67 8.76 -29.69
C ARG A 129 -7.40 9.47 -28.54
N PRO A 130 -8.41 8.87 -27.89
CA PRO A 130 -9.06 9.47 -26.72
C PRO A 130 -8.08 9.66 -25.56
N ILE A 131 -7.98 10.87 -25.01
CA ILE A 131 -7.05 11.22 -23.93
C ILE A 131 -7.82 11.84 -22.76
N ARG A 132 -7.49 11.40 -21.55
CA ARG A 132 -7.83 12.09 -20.29
C ARG A 132 -6.60 12.24 -19.41
N ILE A 133 -6.38 13.43 -18.85
CA ILE A 133 -5.26 13.70 -17.94
C ILE A 133 -5.82 14.22 -16.61
N GLN A 134 -5.42 13.60 -15.50
CA GLN A 134 -5.75 14.09 -14.17
C GLN A 134 -4.71 15.10 -13.70
N HIS A 135 -5.17 16.27 -13.27
CA HIS A 135 -4.34 17.22 -12.54
C HIS A 135 -3.94 16.62 -11.19
N ARG A 136 -2.75 16.96 -10.68
CA ARG A 136 -2.20 16.43 -9.42
C ARG A 136 -3.06 16.71 -8.18
N SER A 137 -3.96 17.70 -8.26
CA SER A 137 -4.95 17.96 -7.21
C SER A 137 -6.02 16.87 -7.09
N GLY A 138 -6.12 15.98 -8.07
CA GLY A 138 -7.16 14.94 -8.16
C GLY A 138 -8.53 15.45 -8.64
N ARG A 139 -8.77 16.76 -8.55
CA ARG A 139 -10.08 17.40 -8.76
C ARG A 139 -10.38 17.81 -10.20
N LEU A 140 -9.37 17.93 -11.05
CA LEU A 140 -9.51 18.42 -12.42
C LEU A 140 -9.08 17.34 -13.42
N TRP A 141 -9.92 17.11 -14.42
CA TRP A 141 -9.62 16.31 -15.60
C TRP A 141 -9.55 17.19 -16.84
N MET A 142 -8.58 16.94 -17.71
CA MET A 142 -8.48 17.54 -19.05
C MET A 142 -8.63 16.45 -20.11
N MET A 143 -9.47 16.70 -21.12
CA MET A 143 -9.82 15.73 -22.16
C MET A 143 -9.76 16.35 -23.55
N ASN A 144 -9.32 15.56 -24.53
CA ASN A 144 -9.27 15.97 -25.93
C ASN A 144 -10.63 15.75 -26.64
N GLY A 145 -10.80 16.23 -27.87
CA GLY A 145 -12.07 16.15 -28.59
C GLY A 145 -12.54 14.71 -28.81
N LEU A 146 -11.61 13.78 -29.05
CA LEU A 146 -11.91 12.35 -29.19
C LEU A 146 -12.47 11.73 -27.90
N ALA A 147 -11.92 12.11 -26.74
CA ALA A 147 -12.43 11.67 -25.44
C ALA A 147 -13.81 12.27 -25.15
N LEU A 148 -14.04 13.55 -25.46
CA LEU A 148 -15.35 14.19 -25.30
C LEU A 148 -16.43 13.50 -26.12
N ALA A 149 -16.14 13.18 -27.38
CA ALA A 149 -17.04 12.45 -28.26
C ALA A 149 -17.34 11.04 -27.69
N ALA A 150 -16.34 10.34 -27.19
CA ALA A 150 -16.49 8.99 -26.64
C ALA A 150 -17.35 8.92 -25.37
N ILE A 151 -17.36 9.98 -24.55
CA ILE A 151 -18.19 10.04 -23.33
C ILE A 151 -19.54 10.75 -23.55
N GLY A 152 -19.83 11.19 -24.78
CA GLY A 152 -21.06 11.93 -25.10
C GLY A 152 -21.14 13.31 -24.46
N ALA A 153 -20.00 13.96 -24.21
CA ALA A 153 -19.96 15.35 -23.73
C ALA A 153 -20.33 16.34 -24.84
N ASP A 154 -20.69 17.58 -24.46
CA ASP A 154 -20.91 18.66 -25.43
C ASP A 154 -19.64 18.86 -26.29
N PRO A 155 -19.72 18.75 -27.63
CA PRO A 155 -18.59 19.00 -28.52
C PRO A 155 -17.99 20.41 -28.39
N ARG A 156 -18.71 21.36 -27.79
CA ARG A 156 -18.25 22.74 -27.51
C ARG A 156 -17.55 22.90 -26.17
N ALA A 157 -17.53 21.87 -25.32
CA ALA A 157 -16.84 21.93 -24.04
C ALA A 157 -15.33 22.14 -24.25
N ASP A 158 -14.71 22.91 -23.34
CA ASP A 158 -13.27 23.19 -23.32
C ASP A 158 -12.42 21.97 -22.88
N GLY A 159 -13.07 20.85 -22.55
CA GLY A 159 -12.41 19.62 -22.13
C GLY A 159 -11.97 19.60 -20.67
N ARG A 160 -12.30 20.62 -19.87
CA ARG A 160 -11.90 20.72 -18.46
C ARG A 160 -13.08 20.38 -17.55
N PHE A 161 -12.93 19.37 -16.72
CA PHE A 161 -13.96 18.90 -15.80
C PHE A 161 -13.47 18.96 -14.36
N LEU A 162 -13.99 19.91 -13.58
CA LEU A 162 -13.68 20.08 -12.16
C LEU A 162 -14.71 19.31 -11.31
N ASP A 163 -14.26 18.58 -10.30
CA ASP A 163 -15.07 17.84 -9.32
C ASP A 163 -16.16 16.95 -9.97
N SER A 164 -15.85 16.42 -11.14
CA SER A 164 -16.80 15.71 -11.99
C SER A 164 -16.62 14.19 -11.97
N ASP A 165 -15.88 13.62 -11.01
CA ASP A 165 -15.56 12.20 -10.96
C ASP A 165 -16.81 11.30 -10.96
N ALA A 166 -17.84 11.68 -10.21
CA ALA A 166 -19.10 10.94 -10.17
C ALA A 166 -19.79 10.94 -11.55
N TRP A 167 -19.82 12.09 -12.22
CA TRP A 167 -20.36 12.19 -13.58
C TRP A 167 -19.52 11.39 -14.56
N LEU A 168 -18.20 11.57 -14.57
CA LEU A 168 -17.30 10.86 -15.46
C LEU A 168 -17.34 9.34 -15.26
N LYS A 169 -17.53 8.85 -14.03
CA LYS A 169 -17.53 7.43 -13.70
C LYS A 169 -18.49 6.61 -14.57
N ASP A 170 -19.70 7.10 -14.81
CA ASP A 170 -20.71 6.33 -15.56
C ASP A 170 -20.51 6.41 -17.09
N ARG A 171 -19.61 7.28 -17.58
CA ARG A 171 -19.40 7.52 -19.02
C ARG A 171 -18.04 7.03 -19.51
N LEU A 172 -17.12 6.76 -18.59
CA LEU A 172 -15.82 6.19 -18.91
C LEU A 172 -15.90 4.66 -19.00
N PRO A 173 -15.13 4.03 -19.90
CA PRO A 173 -15.08 2.57 -19.96
C PRO A 173 -14.58 1.99 -18.63
N ILE A 174 -15.37 1.08 -18.06
CA ILE A 174 -14.99 0.32 -16.86
C ILE A 174 -14.14 -0.86 -17.32
N VAL A 175 -12.83 -0.68 -17.33
CA VAL A 175 -11.88 -1.77 -17.51
C VAL A 175 -11.21 -2.01 -16.18
N ALA A 176 -11.42 -3.20 -15.62
CA ALA A 176 -10.68 -3.63 -14.44
C ALA A 176 -9.18 -3.63 -14.77
N PRO A 177 -8.33 -2.97 -13.97
CA PRO A 177 -6.91 -2.91 -14.27
C PRO A 177 -6.26 -4.28 -14.04
N ASP A 178 -5.26 -4.62 -14.85
CA ASP A 178 -4.39 -5.78 -14.59
C ASP A 178 -3.56 -5.52 -13.33
N LEU A 179 -3.72 -6.39 -12.34
CA LEU A 179 -3.06 -6.26 -11.03
C LEU A 179 -1.71 -6.98 -10.99
N LEU A 180 -1.42 -7.88 -11.93
CA LEU A 180 -0.19 -8.67 -11.92
C LEU A 180 1.10 -7.83 -11.99
N PRO A 181 1.19 -6.73 -12.77
CA PRO A 181 2.35 -5.85 -12.75
C PRO A 181 2.62 -5.25 -11.36
N VAL A 182 1.57 -4.86 -10.64
CA VAL A 182 1.67 -4.34 -9.26
C VAL A 182 2.16 -5.44 -8.32
N GLY A 183 1.58 -6.63 -8.39
CA GLY A 183 2.00 -7.78 -7.60
C GLY A 183 3.46 -8.17 -7.83
N ARG A 184 3.93 -8.15 -9.08
CA ARG A 184 5.34 -8.41 -9.42
C ARG A 184 6.29 -7.34 -8.87
N ALA A 185 5.93 -6.06 -9.00
CA ALA A 185 6.74 -4.97 -8.47
C ALA A 185 6.87 -5.05 -6.93
N LEU A 186 5.77 -5.32 -6.23
CA LEU A 186 5.77 -5.49 -4.77
C LEU A 186 6.57 -6.74 -4.34
N ALA A 187 6.43 -7.85 -5.07
CA ALA A 187 7.24 -9.05 -4.84
C ALA A 187 8.75 -8.76 -5.02
N ALA A 188 9.13 -7.89 -5.95
CA ALA A 188 10.52 -7.48 -6.13
C ALA A 188 11.11 -6.72 -4.93
N PHE A 189 10.27 -6.17 -4.05
CA PHE A 189 10.67 -5.55 -2.79
C PHE A 189 10.56 -6.49 -1.59
N GLY A 190 10.20 -7.76 -1.78
CA GLY A 190 10.02 -8.71 -0.67
C GLY A 190 8.62 -8.73 -0.07
N VAL A 191 7.64 -8.08 -0.69
CA VAL A 191 6.27 -8.01 -0.18
C VAL A 191 5.49 -9.29 -0.51
N THR A 192 5.07 -9.99 0.53
CA THR A 192 4.31 -11.24 0.50
C THR A 192 2.85 -11.07 0.87
N GLY A 193 2.47 -9.95 1.48
CA GLY A 193 1.11 -9.67 1.90
C GLY A 193 0.73 -8.21 1.70
N LEU A 194 -0.55 -7.96 1.39
CA LEU A 194 -1.11 -6.63 1.16
C LEU A 194 -2.42 -6.47 1.93
N THR A 195 -2.66 -5.25 2.41
CA THR A 195 -3.97 -4.83 2.89
C THR A 195 -4.55 -3.80 1.93
N GLU A 196 -5.55 -4.18 1.15
CA GLU A 196 -6.28 -3.28 0.27
C GLU A 196 -7.30 -2.49 1.10
N VAL A 197 -7.20 -1.16 1.07
CA VAL A 197 -7.90 -0.26 2.02
C VAL A 197 -9.04 0.57 1.41
N THR A 198 -9.49 0.27 0.19
CA THR A 198 -10.50 1.09 -0.49
C THR A 198 -11.86 0.98 0.23
N PRO A 199 -12.44 2.10 0.74
CA PRO A 199 -13.69 2.05 1.50
C PRO A 199 -14.86 1.44 0.73
N ARG A 200 -14.91 1.68 -0.58
CA ARG A 200 -16.00 1.29 -1.46
C ARG A 200 -15.98 -0.19 -1.89
N ASN A 201 -14.93 -0.95 -1.58
CA ASN A 201 -14.88 -2.34 -2.05
C ASN A 201 -16.13 -3.11 -1.65
N ASP A 202 -16.70 -3.80 -2.63
CA ASP A 202 -17.83 -4.69 -2.47
C ASP A 202 -17.43 -6.15 -2.74
N LEU A 203 -18.41 -7.06 -2.72
CA LEU A 203 -18.16 -8.49 -2.96
C LEU A 203 -17.65 -8.78 -4.38
N GLU A 204 -17.94 -7.92 -5.36
CA GLU A 204 -17.42 -8.08 -6.72
C GLU A 204 -15.95 -7.71 -6.77
N ASP A 205 -15.56 -6.57 -6.19
CA ASP A 205 -14.17 -6.17 -6.02
C ASP A 205 -13.37 -7.24 -5.26
N TYR A 206 -13.92 -7.75 -4.16
CA TYR A 206 -13.30 -8.81 -3.35
C TYR A 206 -13.01 -10.07 -4.18
N ARG A 207 -14.00 -10.55 -4.95
CA ARG A 207 -13.83 -11.71 -5.85
C ARG A 207 -12.81 -11.41 -6.95
N ARG A 208 -12.83 -10.20 -7.50
CA ARG A 208 -11.89 -9.77 -8.53
C ARG A 208 -10.46 -9.82 -8.02
N TYR A 209 -10.18 -9.26 -6.84
CA TYR A 209 -8.84 -9.33 -6.23
C TYR A 209 -8.40 -10.78 -6.02
N ALA A 210 -9.28 -11.62 -5.46
CA ALA A 210 -8.96 -13.01 -5.16
C ALA A 210 -8.67 -13.86 -6.41
N LEU A 211 -9.24 -13.48 -7.56
CA LEU A 211 -9.08 -14.17 -8.84
C LEU A 211 -8.10 -13.48 -9.80
N ALA A 212 -7.52 -12.34 -9.40
CA ALA A 212 -6.60 -11.56 -10.24
C ALA A 212 -5.23 -12.23 -10.43
N GLY A 213 -4.96 -13.34 -9.74
CA GLY A 213 -3.67 -14.04 -9.80
C GLY A 213 -2.54 -13.31 -9.07
N LEU A 214 -2.87 -12.35 -8.19
CA LEU A 214 -1.87 -11.70 -7.35
C LEU A 214 -1.14 -12.76 -6.50
N PRO A 215 0.21 -12.72 -6.48
CA PRO A 215 0.97 -13.70 -5.73
C PRO A 215 0.86 -13.51 -4.22
N GLN A 216 0.55 -12.30 -3.74
CA GLN A 216 0.50 -11.95 -2.33
C GLN A 216 -0.74 -12.49 -1.60
N ARG A 217 -0.62 -12.67 -0.28
CA ARG A 217 -1.78 -12.79 0.61
C ARG A 217 -2.50 -11.45 0.70
N LEU A 218 -3.82 -11.45 0.62
CA LEU A 218 -4.61 -10.22 0.59
C LEU A 218 -5.54 -10.14 1.79
N LEU A 219 -5.54 -9.00 2.47
CA LEU A 219 -6.59 -8.57 3.38
C LEU A 219 -7.35 -7.42 2.72
N VAL A 220 -8.65 -7.59 2.44
CA VAL A 220 -9.45 -6.59 1.73
C VAL A 220 -10.41 -5.92 2.70
N MET A 221 -10.21 -4.62 2.91
CA MET A 221 -11.13 -3.75 3.63
C MET A 221 -12.24 -3.25 2.72
N GLY A 222 -13.31 -2.77 3.34
CA GLY A 222 -14.46 -2.17 2.69
C GLY A 222 -15.49 -1.82 3.74
N ARG A 223 -16.60 -1.22 3.34
CA ARG A 223 -17.73 -0.97 4.26
C ARG A 223 -18.47 -2.28 4.54
N ARG A 224 -19.73 -2.18 4.97
CA ARG A 224 -20.56 -3.32 5.38
C ARG A 224 -20.95 -4.26 4.24
N ASP A 225 -20.77 -3.84 2.99
CA ASP A 225 -20.96 -4.71 1.81
C ASP A 225 -20.05 -5.96 1.83
N LEU A 226 -18.98 -5.94 2.62
CA LEU A 226 -18.09 -7.10 2.83
C LEU A 226 -18.43 -7.93 4.07
N ASP A 227 -19.49 -7.63 4.83
CA ASP A 227 -19.84 -8.35 6.07
C ASP A 227 -20.04 -9.86 5.83
N ASP A 228 -20.39 -10.28 4.63
CA ASP A 228 -20.58 -11.69 4.26
C ASP A 228 -19.45 -12.28 3.38
N ALA A 229 -18.34 -11.54 3.21
CA ALA A 229 -17.22 -11.99 2.39
C ALA A 229 -16.50 -13.20 3.00
N ALA A 230 -16.64 -14.37 2.38
CA ALA A 230 -15.91 -15.59 2.76
C ALA A 230 -14.46 -15.58 2.21
N PRO A 231 -13.51 -16.27 2.88
CA PRO A 231 -12.16 -16.48 2.33
C PRO A 231 -12.17 -17.11 0.94
N ILE A 232 -11.35 -16.58 0.03
CA ILE A 232 -11.11 -17.15 -1.31
C ILE A 232 -9.60 -17.22 -1.54
N ALA A 233 -9.07 -18.43 -1.77
CA ALA A 233 -7.63 -18.65 -1.93
C ALA A 233 -6.79 -17.99 -0.80
N LEU A 234 -5.88 -17.06 -1.14
CA LEU A 234 -5.06 -16.31 -0.20
C LEU A 234 -5.68 -14.97 0.24
N THR A 235 -6.93 -14.70 -0.14
CA THR A 235 -7.65 -13.46 0.18
C THR A 235 -8.58 -13.65 1.38
N ARG A 236 -8.57 -12.67 2.29
CA ARG A 236 -9.37 -12.61 3.51
C ARG A 236 -10.02 -11.23 3.62
N ARG A 237 -11.14 -11.17 4.35
CA ARG A 237 -11.84 -9.93 4.69
C ARG A 237 -11.12 -9.20 5.83
N GLY A 238 -10.95 -7.89 5.69
CA GLY A 238 -10.39 -6.98 6.69
C GLY A 238 -11.42 -6.19 7.49
N ALA A 239 -10.92 -5.15 8.17
CA ALA A 239 -11.71 -4.19 8.94
C ALA A 239 -12.77 -3.46 8.10
N VAL A 240 -13.73 -2.81 8.76
CA VAL A 240 -14.59 -1.81 8.14
C VAL A 240 -13.78 -0.54 7.93
N LYS A 241 -13.59 -0.12 6.67
CA LYS A 241 -12.81 1.09 6.36
C LYS A 241 -13.70 2.33 6.42
N LEU A 242 -13.37 3.23 7.35
CA LEU A 242 -14.00 4.54 7.49
C LEU A 242 -13.14 5.61 6.82
N HIS A 243 -13.74 6.39 5.93
CA HIS A 243 -13.12 7.53 5.25
C HIS A 243 -14.20 8.57 4.99
N TYR A 244 -13.99 9.76 5.54
CA TYR A 244 -14.83 10.95 5.36
C TYR A 244 -13.92 12.11 5.02
N HIS A 245 -14.48 13.14 4.42
CA HIS A 245 -13.73 14.36 4.14
C HIS A 245 -13.83 15.32 5.32
N ASP A 246 -12.74 15.98 5.67
CA ASP A 246 -12.67 16.94 6.79
C ASP A 246 -13.76 18.05 6.74
N HIS A 247 -14.17 18.48 5.54
CA HIS A 247 -15.23 19.47 5.35
C HIS A 247 -16.67 18.91 5.43
N ASP A 248 -16.82 17.59 5.52
CA ASP A 248 -18.10 16.86 5.52
C ASP A 248 -18.03 15.68 6.51
N LEU A 249 -17.61 15.97 7.74
CA LEU A 249 -17.53 14.97 8.80
C LEU A 249 -18.93 14.59 9.31
N PRO A 250 -19.17 13.30 9.61
CA PRO A 250 -20.44 12.86 10.18
C PRO A 250 -20.62 13.39 11.61
N GLY A 251 -21.87 13.45 12.06
CA GLY A 251 -22.16 13.66 13.47
C GLY A 251 -21.61 12.52 14.34
N LEU A 252 -21.15 12.84 15.55
CA LEU A 252 -20.54 11.89 16.48
C LEU A 252 -21.43 10.66 16.74
N ASP A 253 -22.73 10.86 16.99
CA ASP A 253 -23.68 9.76 17.23
C ASP A 253 -23.80 8.83 16.02
N ALA A 254 -23.80 9.39 14.80
CA ALA A 254 -23.88 8.61 13.57
C ALA A 254 -22.61 7.78 13.36
N LEU A 255 -21.44 8.37 13.60
CA LEU A 255 -20.16 7.66 13.51
C LEU A 255 -20.06 6.55 14.56
N ALA A 256 -20.45 6.84 15.81
CA ALA A 256 -20.46 5.85 16.89
C ALA A 256 -21.40 4.67 16.59
N GLN A 257 -22.57 4.93 15.99
CA GLN A 257 -23.49 3.88 15.54
C GLN A 257 -22.89 3.02 14.42
N GLU A 258 -22.17 3.64 13.48
CA GLU A 258 -21.48 2.89 12.43
C GLU A 258 -20.37 2.00 12.98
N VAL A 259 -19.57 2.51 13.93
CA VAL A 259 -18.54 1.74 14.65
C VAL A 259 -19.17 0.56 15.40
N ALA A 260 -20.21 0.81 16.20
CA ALA A 260 -20.92 -0.24 16.92
C ALA A 260 -21.53 -1.30 15.98
N GLY A 261 -22.03 -0.87 14.81
CA GLY A 261 -22.53 -1.77 13.77
C GLY A 261 -21.45 -2.68 13.19
N ALA A 262 -20.24 -2.17 12.97
CA ALA A 262 -19.09 -2.96 12.54
C ALA A 262 -18.70 -4.00 13.60
N HIS A 263 -18.64 -3.58 14.87
CA HIS A 263 -18.29 -4.46 16.00
C HIS A 263 -19.32 -5.56 16.21
N ALA A 264 -20.62 -5.25 16.05
CA ALA A 264 -21.70 -6.24 16.11
C ALA A 264 -21.60 -7.29 14.98
N ALA A 265 -21.00 -6.94 13.85
CA ALA A 265 -20.67 -7.86 12.75
C ALA A 265 -19.31 -8.58 12.94
N GLY A 266 -18.66 -8.41 14.09
CA GLY A 266 -17.37 -9.01 14.41
C GLY A 266 -16.20 -8.46 13.58
N ARG A 267 -16.30 -7.21 13.12
CA ARG A 267 -15.25 -6.54 12.35
C ARG A 267 -14.74 -5.31 13.13
N PRO A 268 -13.43 -5.14 13.29
CA PRO A 268 -12.87 -3.87 13.77
C PRO A 268 -13.07 -2.77 12.72
N VAL A 269 -12.84 -1.52 13.11
CA VAL A 269 -12.80 -0.36 12.20
C VAL A 269 -11.36 0.07 11.87
N ALA A 270 -11.18 0.55 10.65
CA ALA A 270 -9.95 1.15 10.15
C ALA A 270 -10.27 2.57 9.67
N SER A 271 -9.88 3.58 10.44
CA SER A 271 -10.33 4.96 10.22
C SER A 271 -9.24 5.83 9.63
N HIS A 272 -9.49 6.41 8.45
CA HIS A 272 -8.64 7.45 7.87
C HIS A 272 -8.62 8.70 8.76
N CYS A 273 -7.44 9.07 9.27
CA CYS A 273 -7.25 10.28 10.06
C CYS A 273 -5.96 10.99 9.63
N VAL A 274 -6.10 12.05 8.84
CA VAL A 274 -5.01 12.93 8.41
C VAL A 274 -5.10 14.32 9.04
N THR A 275 -6.24 14.69 9.62
CA THR A 275 -6.40 15.93 10.41
C THR A 275 -6.60 15.64 11.90
N PRO A 276 -6.29 16.60 12.80
CA PRO A 276 -6.62 16.48 14.22
C PRO A 276 -8.13 16.35 14.48
N ALA A 277 -8.97 17.00 13.67
CA ALA A 277 -10.43 16.94 13.81
C ALA A 277 -10.97 15.54 13.50
N GLU A 278 -10.52 14.92 12.41
CA GLU A 278 -10.85 13.53 12.05
C GLU A 278 -10.44 12.57 13.16
N LEU A 279 -9.23 12.75 13.71
CA LEU A 279 -8.71 11.90 14.78
C LEU A 279 -9.56 12.02 16.05
N MET A 280 -9.81 13.24 16.53
CA MET A 280 -10.60 13.47 17.74
C MET A 280 -12.02 12.92 17.62
N LEU A 281 -12.69 13.15 16.49
CA LEU A 281 -14.03 12.64 16.22
C LEU A 281 -14.05 11.10 16.22
N THR A 282 -13.06 10.49 15.57
CA THR A 282 -12.92 9.03 15.50
C THR A 282 -12.69 8.42 16.88
N LEU A 283 -11.78 9.00 17.68
CA LEU A 283 -11.48 8.52 19.03
C LEU A 283 -12.73 8.61 19.93
N ALA A 284 -13.47 9.72 19.86
CA ALA A 284 -14.72 9.87 20.58
C ALA A 284 -15.78 8.83 20.15
N ALA A 285 -15.92 8.58 18.84
CA ALA A 285 -16.87 7.61 18.33
C ALA A 285 -16.53 6.17 18.75
N ILE A 286 -15.25 5.78 18.72
CA ILE A 286 -14.78 4.47 19.19
C ILE A 286 -14.98 4.34 20.70
N GLU A 287 -14.66 5.38 21.47
CA GLU A 287 -14.89 5.37 22.93
C GLU A 287 -16.38 5.23 23.27
N MET A 288 -17.26 5.92 22.53
CA MET A 288 -18.72 5.82 22.70
C MET A 288 -19.29 4.45 22.31
N ALA A 289 -18.79 3.85 21.23
CA ALA A 289 -19.21 2.52 20.78
C ALA A 289 -18.64 1.39 21.67
N GLY A 290 -17.53 1.67 22.35
CA GLY A 290 -16.70 0.70 23.05
C GLY A 290 -15.59 0.17 22.13
N PRO A 291 -14.31 0.26 22.52
CA PRO A 291 -13.21 -0.18 21.65
C PRO A 291 -13.25 -1.68 21.39
N TYR A 292 -12.92 -2.07 20.16
CA TYR A 292 -12.87 -3.45 19.72
C TYR A 292 -11.46 -3.86 19.34
N ARG A 293 -11.09 -5.12 19.63
CA ARG A 293 -9.75 -5.63 19.32
C ARG A 293 -9.50 -5.57 17.81
N GLY A 294 -8.49 -4.80 17.42
CA GLY A 294 -8.11 -4.60 16.02
C GLY A 294 -8.58 -3.27 15.43
N ASP A 295 -9.34 -2.47 16.18
CA ASP A 295 -9.63 -1.08 15.80
C ASP A 295 -8.32 -0.33 15.59
N ARG A 296 -8.26 0.44 14.50
CA ARG A 296 -7.02 1.07 14.07
C ARG A 296 -7.23 2.42 13.39
N ILE A 297 -6.26 3.28 13.61
CA ILE A 297 -6.13 4.57 12.96
C ILE A 297 -5.20 4.41 11.75
N GLU A 298 -5.67 4.86 10.60
CA GLU A 298 -4.94 4.89 9.35
C GLU A 298 -4.32 6.28 9.18
N HIS A 299 -3.06 6.29 8.74
CA HIS A 299 -2.17 7.43 8.65
C HIS A 299 -1.75 7.97 10.02
N GLY A 300 -2.72 8.47 10.79
CA GLY A 300 -2.45 9.19 12.03
C GLY A 300 -1.51 10.36 11.74
N ALA A 301 -1.82 11.16 10.72
CA ALA A 301 -0.85 12.08 10.15
C ALA A 301 -0.36 13.08 11.19
N ILE A 302 -1.23 13.57 12.09
CA ILE A 302 -0.85 14.41 13.23
C ILE A 302 -1.41 13.76 14.50
N ILE A 303 -0.54 13.25 15.37
CA ILE A 303 -0.93 12.69 16.68
C ILE A 303 -0.21 13.47 17.79
N GLY A 304 -0.89 14.48 18.33
CA GLY A 304 -0.42 15.22 19.49
C GLY A 304 -0.32 14.35 20.76
N PRO A 305 0.30 14.86 21.85
CA PRO A 305 0.46 14.13 23.10
C PRO A 305 -0.87 13.61 23.68
N GLU A 306 -1.90 14.46 23.74
CA GLU A 306 -3.20 14.09 24.33
C GLU A 306 -3.91 12.99 23.52
N THR A 307 -3.89 13.10 22.19
CA THR A 307 -4.46 12.07 21.31
C THR A 307 -3.64 10.78 21.33
N CYS A 308 -2.32 10.85 21.56
CA CYS A 308 -1.48 9.67 21.76
C CYS A 308 -1.91 8.90 23.02
N ASP A 309 -2.10 9.60 24.13
CA ASP A 309 -2.56 8.99 25.39
C ASP A 309 -3.97 8.40 25.25
N TRP A 310 -4.84 9.05 24.48
CA TRP A 310 -6.18 8.56 24.19
C TRP A 310 -6.15 7.28 23.34
N ILE A 311 -5.35 7.24 22.27
CA ILE A 311 -5.12 6.04 21.45
C ILE A 311 -4.63 4.88 22.32
N ALA A 312 -3.65 5.13 23.19
CA ALA A 312 -3.12 4.11 24.10
C ALA A 312 -4.19 3.59 25.07
N ARG A 313 -5.00 4.49 25.67
CA ARG A 313 -6.11 4.12 26.56
C ARG A 313 -7.15 3.23 25.88
N LEU A 314 -7.46 3.50 24.61
CA LEU A 314 -8.42 2.72 23.82
C LEU A 314 -7.81 1.42 23.26
N GLY A 315 -6.49 1.22 23.36
CA GLY A 315 -5.82 0.02 22.87
C GLY A 315 -5.81 -0.09 21.33
N LEU A 316 -5.80 1.04 20.63
CA LEU A 316 -5.86 1.08 19.16
C LEU A 316 -4.48 0.86 18.54
N THR A 317 -4.47 0.42 17.29
CA THR A 317 -3.26 0.35 16.45
C THR A 317 -3.14 1.58 15.55
N VAL A 318 -1.92 2.00 15.20
CA VAL A 318 -1.68 3.03 14.19
C VAL A 318 -0.97 2.42 12.97
N VAL A 319 -1.53 2.60 11.78
CA VAL A 319 -0.88 2.24 10.50
C VAL A 319 -0.45 3.53 9.81
N SER A 320 0.85 3.81 9.78
CA SER A 320 1.40 5.08 9.28
C SER A 320 2.12 4.95 7.93
N GLN A 321 2.54 6.07 7.34
CA GLN A 321 3.27 6.14 6.07
C GLN A 321 4.55 6.98 6.24
N PRO A 322 5.63 6.42 6.79
CA PRO A 322 6.84 7.18 7.12
C PRO A 322 7.46 7.95 5.93
N HIS A 323 7.42 7.38 4.73
CA HIS A 323 7.97 8.01 3.51
C HIS A 323 7.26 9.31 3.12
N PHE A 324 6.01 9.55 3.53
CA PHE A 324 5.32 10.80 3.22
C PHE A 324 6.09 12.02 3.72
N LEU A 325 6.73 11.93 4.89
CA LEU A 325 7.58 13.00 5.38
C LEU A 325 8.73 13.32 4.42
N ALA A 326 9.42 12.30 3.93
CA ALA A 326 10.56 12.46 3.03
C ALA A 326 10.12 13.01 1.67
N GLU A 327 9.03 12.46 1.10
CA GLU A 327 8.51 12.84 -0.21
C GLU A 327 7.89 14.25 -0.23
N ARG A 328 7.30 14.68 0.89
CA ARG A 328 6.46 15.89 0.97
C ARG A 328 6.97 16.93 1.95
N ALA A 329 8.21 16.82 2.43
CA ALA A 329 8.81 17.74 3.40
C ALA A 329 8.64 19.23 3.04
N GLY A 330 8.78 19.58 1.75
CA GLY A 330 8.59 20.96 1.28
C GLY A 330 7.17 21.47 1.45
N ALA A 331 6.18 20.68 1.05
CA ALA A 331 4.76 20.99 1.22
C ALA A 331 4.41 21.10 2.70
N TYR A 332 4.79 20.13 3.53
CA TYR A 332 4.50 20.16 4.97
C TYR A 332 5.15 21.33 5.72
N ARG A 333 6.31 21.85 5.27
CA ARG A 333 6.88 23.07 5.86
C ARG A 333 6.05 24.32 5.57
N THR A 334 5.30 24.31 4.47
CA THR A 334 4.48 25.41 4.00
C THR A 334 3.05 25.34 4.56
N ASP A 335 2.47 24.13 4.53
CA ASP A 335 1.04 23.92 4.72
C ASP A 335 0.67 23.44 6.13
N VAL A 336 1.62 22.96 6.93
CA VAL A 336 1.37 22.46 8.29
C VAL A 336 1.93 23.41 9.34
N ASP A 337 1.09 23.72 10.32
CA ASP A 337 1.42 24.64 11.41
C ASP A 337 2.66 24.22 12.20
N ALA A 338 3.41 25.23 12.65
CA ALA A 338 4.71 25.02 13.26
C ALA A 338 4.70 24.08 14.46
N VAL A 339 3.61 24.13 15.23
CA VAL A 339 3.36 23.36 16.46
C VAL A 339 3.06 21.89 16.18
N ASP A 340 2.49 21.58 15.01
CA ASP A 340 2.08 20.22 14.66
C ASP A 340 3.16 19.43 13.93
N ARG A 341 4.11 20.12 13.28
CA ARG A 341 5.20 19.47 12.51
C ARG A 341 6.02 18.42 13.29
N PRO A 342 6.33 18.58 14.60
CA PRO A 342 6.99 17.54 15.38
C PRO A 342 6.17 16.25 15.51
N PHE A 343 4.85 16.33 15.41
CA PHE A 343 3.92 15.20 15.55
C PHE A 343 3.49 14.59 14.21
N LEU A 344 3.99 15.13 13.08
CA LEU A 344 3.69 14.59 11.76
C LEU A 344 4.28 13.18 11.60
N TYR A 345 3.42 12.21 11.27
CA TYR A 345 3.73 10.79 11.07
C TYR A 345 4.70 10.27 12.13
N ARG A 346 4.36 10.53 13.40
CA ARG A 346 5.20 10.19 14.54
C ARG A 346 5.25 8.67 14.76
N LEU A 347 6.36 8.16 15.29
CA LEU A 347 6.61 6.72 15.40
C LEU A 347 7.18 6.33 16.77
N ALA A 348 8.39 6.78 17.11
CA ALA A 348 9.03 6.37 18.36
C ALA A 348 8.22 6.76 19.60
N GLY A 349 7.51 7.89 19.57
CA GLY A 349 6.59 8.33 20.61
C GLY A 349 5.42 7.37 20.83
N LEU A 350 4.77 6.93 19.75
CA LEU A 350 3.70 5.92 19.83
C LEU A 350 4.22 4.60 20.40
N LYS A 351 5.43 4.19 19.97
CA LYS A 351 6.07 2.96 20.45
C LYS A 351 6.39 3.05 21.93
N ARG A 352 6.89 4.20 22.41
CA ARG A 352 7.14 4.46 23.84
C ARG A 352 5.85 4.43 24.66
N ALA A 353 4.73 4.85 24.08
CA ALA A 353 3.41 4.76 24.69
C ALA A 353 2.78 3.35 24.66
N GLY A 354 3.47 2.36 24.08
CA GLY A 354 2.97 0.98 23.98
C GLY A 354 1.91 0.77 22.90
N ILE A 355 1.73 1.74 21.99
CA ILE A 355 0.78 1.66 20.87
C ILE A 355 1.40 0.77 19.78
N PRO A 356 0.70 -0.28 19.30
CA PRO A 356 1.13 -1.05 18.14
C PRO A 356 1.21 -0.16 16.89
N ILE A 357 2.29 -0.28 16.11
CA ILE A 357 2.51 0.51 14.91
C ILE A 357 2.88 -0.40 13.74
N ALA A 358 2.21 -0.21 12.61
CA ALA A 358 2.61 -0.76 11.32
C ALA A 358 2.80 0.34 10.29
N ALA A 359 3.27 -0.03 9.10
CA ALA A 359 3.33 0.89 7.98
C ALA A 359 2.76 0.30 6.69
N GLY A 360 2.34 1.20 5.80
CA GLY A 360 1.95 0.86 4.43
C GLY A 360 2.47 1.89 3.43
N SER A 361 2.33 1.59 2.14
CA SER A 361 2.75 2.51 1.06
C SER A 361 1.74 3.61 0.79
N ASP A 362 0.45 3.35 1.04
CA ASP A 362 -0.66 4.14 0.52
C ASP A 362 -0.51 4.41 -1.00
N ALA A 363 0.10 3.45 -1.72
CA ALA A 363 0.28 3.59 -3.15
C ALA A 363 -1.09 3.65 -3.86
N PRO A 364 -1.23 4.50 -4.90
CA PRO A 364 -0.16 5.24 -5.58
C PRO A 364 0.09 6.66 -5.01
N PHE A 365 -0.50 7.01 -3.86
CA PHE A 365 -0.28 8.33 -3.26
C PHE A 365 1.12 8.46 -2.66
N GLY A 366 1.69 7.33 -2.19
CA GLY A 366 3.10 7.18 -1.84
C GLY A 366 3.89 6.26 -2.75
N GLY A 367 5.21 6.22 -2.53
CA GLY A 367 6.10 5.25 -3.15
C GLY A 367 5.81 3.80 -2.73
N LEU A 368 5.96 2.87 -3.67
CA LEU A 368 5.70 1.43 -3.44
C LEU A 368 6.77 0.72 -2.62
N ASP A 369 7.98 1.28 -2.51
CA ASP A 369 9.12 0.59 -1.94
C ASP A 369 9.12 0.66 -0.39
N PRO A 370 8.85 -0.46 0.32
CA PRO A 370 8.85 -0.48 1.77
C PRO A 370 10.24 -0.18 2.35
N TRP A 371 11.34 -0.48 1.65
CA TRP A 371 12.69 -0.23 2.14
C TRP A 371 13.01 1.26 2.20
N VAL A 372 12.55 2.03 1.22
CA VAL A 372 12.61 3.50 1.24
C VAL A 372 11.74 4.06 2.38
N SER A 373 10.56 3.50 2.60
CA SER A 373 9.70 3.87 3.74
C SER A 373 10.36 3.57 5.09
N MET A 374 11.00 2.42 5.24
CA MET A 374 11.77 2.08 6.44
C MET A 374 12.96 3.02 6.64
N ALA A 375 13.67 3.40 5.57
CA ALA A 375 14.74 4.39 5.64
C ALA A 375 14.22 5.75 6.15
N ALA A 376 13.08 6.21 5.62
CA ALA A 376 12.43 7.44 6.08
C ALA A 376 11.99 7.39 7.56
N ALA A 377 11.60 6.20 8.05
CA ALA A 377 11.27 5.98 9.46
C ALA A 377 12.49 6.09 10.39
N VAL A 378 13.70 5.82 9.89
CA VAL A 378 14.97 5.89 10.63
C VAL A 378 15.59 7.27 10.55
N GLU A 379 15.65 7.87 9.35
CA GLU A 379 16.43 9.09 9.11
C GLU A 379 15.67 10.35 9.53
N ARG A 380 14.38 10.43 9.17
CA ARG A 380 13.47 11.59 9.31
C ARG A 380 14.04 12.93 8.77
N PRO A 381 13.28 13.68 7.95
CA PRO A 381 13.77 14.98 7.47
C PRO A 381 13.93 16.01 8.59
N ALA A 382 14.94 16.89 8.47
CA ALA A 382 15.18 17.95 9.44
C ALA A 382 13.95 18.84 9.63
N GLY A 383 13.61 19.10 10.90
CA GLY A 383 12.44 19.89 11.32
C GLY A 383 11.17 19.07 11.60
N PHE A 384 11.20 17.75 11.39
CA PHE A 384 10.05 16.86 11.60
C PHE A 384 10.29 15.85 12.74
N GLY A 385 10.63 16.31 13.93
CA GLY A 385 10.75 15.47 15.14
C GLY A 385 11.82 14.38 15.03
N ALA A 386 13.10 14.73 15.19
CA ALA A 386 14.20 13.75 15.11
C ALA A 386 14.11 12.66 16.21
N ASP A 387 13.46 12.95 17.33
CA ASP A 387 13.20 12.05 18.45
C ASP A 387 12.08 11.02 18.19
N GLU A 388 11.40 11.16 17.04
CA GLU A 388 10.40 10.21 16.52
C GLU A 388 11.03 9.14 15.60
N ALA A 389 12.34 9.19 15.36
CA ALA A 389 13.08 8.21 14.56
C ALA A 389 13.11 6.81 15.20
N LEU A 390 12.99 5.78 14.37
CA LEU A 390 13.09 4.38 14.78
C LEU A 390 14.51 3.82 14.60
N THR A 391 14.81 2.72 15.27
CA THR A 391 15.96 1.88 14.89
C THR A 391 15.65 1.09 13.62
N PRO A 392 16.66 0.64 12.85
CA PRO A 392 16.44 -0.22 11.69
C PRO A 392 15.60 -1.47 11.99
N GLU A 393 15.82 -2.11 13.14
CA GLU A 393 15.02 -3.26 13.58
C GLU A 393 13.56 -2.90 13.80
N ALA A 394 13.31 -1.74 14.41
CA ALA A 394 11.95 -1.26 14.66
C ALA A 394 11.26 -0.83 13.36
N ALA A 395 12.00 -0.27 12.40
CA ALA A 395 11.48 0.06 11.08
C ALA A 395 11.12 -1.20 10.28
N LEU A 396 11.97 -2.24 10.30
CA LEU A 396 11.63 -3.55 9.70
C LEU A 396 10.37 -4.14 10.34
N ALA A 397 10.26 -4.04 11.68
CA ALA A 397 9.11 -4.56 12.42
C ALA A 397 7.76 -4.00 11.96
N LEU A 398 7.73 -2.78 11.40
CA LEU A 398 6.52 -2.15 10.86
C LEU A 398 5.86 -2.95 9.72
N TYR A 399 6.63 -3.79 9.02
CA TYR A 399 6.19 -4.55 7.85
C TYR A 399 6.22 -6.07 8.07
N THR A 400 6.72 -6.56 9.20
CA THR A 400 6.81 -8.01 9.47
C THR A 400 5.69 -8.53 10.37
N GLY A 401 4.77 -7.68 10.81
CA GLY A 401 3.59 -8.10 11.57
C GLY A 401 2.65 -9.01 10.75
N PRO A 402 1.75 -9.77 11.41
CA PRO A 402 0.65 -10.45 10.74
C PRO A 402 -0.36 -9.45 10.14
N ALA A 403 -1.00 -9.81 9.03
CA ALA A 403 -1.94 -8.94 8.32
C ALA A 403 -3.10 -8.45 9.21
N GLU A 404 -3.64 -9.34 10.04
CA GLU A 404 -4.78 -9.12 10.92
C GLU A 404 -4.40 -8.45 12.24
N MET A 405 -3.09 -8.35 12.54
CA MET A 405 -2.55 -7.71 13.75
C MET A 405 -1.39 -6.78 13.39
N PRO A 406 -1.65 -5.69 12.63
CA PRO A 406 -0.62 -4.69 12.34
C PRO A 406 0.07 -4.22 13.62
N GLY A 407 1.40 -4.13 13.61
CA GLY A 407 2.19 -3.69 14.77
C GLY A 407 2.25 -4.69 15.92
N GLY A 408 1.66 -5.87 15.76
CA GLY A 408 1.85 -7.00 16.66
C GLY A 408 3.26 -7.62 16.57
N PRO A 409 3.53 -8.72 17.28
CA PRO A 409 4.81 -9.41 17.21
C PRO A 409 5.16 -9.78 15.76
N PRO A 410 6.40 -9.49 15.30
CA PRO A 410 6.85 -9.91 13.98
C PRO A 410 6.64 -11.41 13.75
N ARG A 411 6.20 -11.75 12.53
CA ARG A 411 6.28 -13.11 12.01
C ARG A 411 7.72 -13.59 12.05
N GLN A 412 7.93 -14.90 12.06
CA GLN A 412 9.25 -15.49 12.17
C GLN A 412 9.46 -16.58 11.13
N VAL A 413 10.71 -16.77 10.70
CA VAL A 413 11.09 -17.91 9.87
C VAL A 413 11.46 -19.05 10.81
N ARG A 414 10.49 -19.93 11.07
CA ARG A 414 10.64 -21.09 11.97
C ARG A 414 10.00 -22.31 11.35
N GLU A 415 10.46 -23.49 11.74
CA GLU A 415 9.83 -24.74 11.31
C GLU A 415 8.33 -24.76 11.64
N GLY A 416 7.51 -25.13 10.67
CA GLY A 416 6.05 -25.12 10.76
C GLY A 416 5.38 -23.80 10.38
N GLU A 417 6.12 -22.69 10.28
CA GLU A 417 5.58 -21.40 9.83
C GLU A 417 5.38 -21.36 8.31
N PRO A 418 4.48 -20.50 7.80
CA PRO A 418 4.31 -20.27 6.37
C PRO A 418 5.62 -19.89 5.68
N ALA A 419 5.87 -20.46 4.50
CA ALA A 419 7.00 -20.12 3.64
C ALA A 419 6.73 -18.82 2.86
N ASP A 420 6.33 -17.77 3.59
CA ASP A 420 6.22 -16.39 3.12
C ASP A 420 7.48 -15.64 3.54
N VAL A 421 8.51 -15.66 2.70
CA VAL A 421 9.86 -15.19 3.06
C VAL A 421 10.45 -14.35 1.94
N CYS A 422 11.37 -13.44 2.30
CA CYS A 422 12.20 -12.72 1.36
C CYS A 422 13.69 -12.85 1.72
N LEU A 423 14.52 -13.04 0.70
CA LEU A 423 15.96 -13.15 0.81
C LEU A 423 16.62 -11.88 0.28
N LEU A 424 17.42 -11.24 1.12
CA LEU A 424 18.17 -10.05 0.74
C LEU A 424 19.43 -10.38 -0.06
N ASP A 425 19.96 -9.38 -0.74
CA ASP A 425 21.24 -9.45 -1.45
C ASP A 425 22.48 -9.48 -0.53
N ARG A 426 22.28 -9.25 0.78
CA ARG A 426 23.37 -9.10 1.77
C ARG A 426 22.94 -9.52 3.18
N PRO A 427 23.92 -9.75 4.07
CA PRO A 427 23.69 -9.92 5.51
C PRO A 427 22.88 -8.80 6.16
N TRP A 428 22.09 -9.10 7.21
CA TRP A 428 21.27 -8.09 7.90
C TRP A 428 22.14 -6.99 8.51
N ALA A 429 23.29 -7.37 9.08
CA ALA A 429 24.26 -6.44 9.65
C ALA A 429 24.72 -5.34 8.66
N SER A 430 24.71 -5.64 7.35
CA SER A 430 24.99 -4.66 6.30
C SER A 430 23.74 -3.91 5.84
N ALA A 431 22.62 -4.62 5.65
CA ALA A 431 21.35 -4.02 5.22
C ALA A 431 20.86 -2.93 6.19
N ARG A 432 20.94 -3.18 7.50
CA ARG A 432 20.45 -2.25 8.53
C ARG A 432 21.17 -0.89 8.59
N ARG A 433 22.30 -0.74 7.88
CA ARG A 433 23.05 0.53 7.83
C ARG A 433 22.57 1.47 6.72
N ASP A 434 21.92 0.93 5.70
CA ASP A 434 21.39 1.67 4.56
C ASP A 434 20.21 0.87 3.99
N LEU A 435 19.03 1.14 4.55
CA LEU A 435 17.81 0.42 4.20
C LEU A 435 17.36 0.76 2.78
N ALA A 436 17.55 1.99 2.31
CA ALA A 436 17.14 2.42 0.97
C ALA A 436 17.92 1.72 -0.15
N ALA A 437 19.13 1.21 0.14
CA ALA A 437 19.94 0.46 -0.82
C ALA A 437 19.73 -1.06 -0.79
N VAL A 438 18.79 -1.56 0.03
CA VAL A 438 18.47 -2.99 0.11
C VAL A 438 17.89 -3.48 -1.21
N ARG A 439 18.32 -4.66 -1.64
CA ARG A 439 17.74 -5.36 -2.80
C ARG A 439 17.29 -6.75 -2.36
N VAL A 440 16.15 -7.18 -2.89
CA VAL A 440 15.61 -8.51 -2.62
C VAL A 440 15.94 -9.44 -3.80
N ARG A 441 16.64 -10.53 -3.50
CA ARG A 441 17.04 -11.56 -4.48
C ARG A 441 15.93 -12.56 -4.76
N LEU A 442 15.12 -12.87 -3.75
CA LEU A 442 14.11 -13.91 -3.83
C LEU A 442 12.94 -13.55 -2.93
N THR A 443 11.72 -13.78 -3.40
CA THR A 443 10.51 -13.70 -2.58
C THR A 443 9.66 -14.92 -2.84
N LEU A 444 9.21 -15.56 -1.76
CA LEU A 444 8.28 -16.67 -1.81
C LEU A 444 7.00 -16.30 -1.09
N VAL A 445 5.87 -16.70 -1.67
CA VAL A 445 4.56 -16.70 -1.01
C VAL A 445 4.02 -18.11 -1.09
N ASP A 446 3.60 -18.66 0.04
CA ASP A 446 3.08 -20.03 0.15
C ASP A 446 4.05 -21.06 -0.46
N GLY A 447 5.36 -20.84 -0.25
CA GLY A 447 6.43 -21.69 -0.77
C GLY A 447 6.65 -21.62 -2.29
N ARG A 448 5.98 -20.70 -3.00
CA ARG A 448 6.16 -20.48 -4.45
C ARG A 448 7.03 -19.26 -4.69
N ILE A 449 7.97 -19.37 -5.62
CA ILE A 449 8.79 -18.23 -6.05
C ILE A 449 7.89 -17.25 -6.82
N VAL A 450 7.77 -16.03 -6.30
CA VAL A 450 6.97 -14.94 -6.91
C VAL A 450 7.86 -13.81 -7.43
N HIS A 451 9.11 -13.77 -6.97
CA HIS A 451 10.18 -12.94 -7.50
C HIS A 451 11.52 -13.65 -7.33
N ARG A 452 12.38 -13.56 -8.34
CA ARG A 452 13.78 -13.97 -8.29
C ARG A 452 14.56 -12.98 -9.16
N ALA A 453 15.52 -12.28 -8.57
CA ALA A 453 16.48 -11.49 -9.31
C ALA A 453 17.46 -12.42 -10.04
N ASP A 454 17.83 -12.03 -11.25
CA ASP A 454 18.81 -12.75 -12.08
C ASP A 454 20.21 -12.79 -11.45
#